data_AF-A0A7X8ZLY4-F1
#
_entry.id   AF-A0A7X8ZLY4-F1
#
_cell.length_a   1.000
_cell.length_b   1.000
_cell.length_c   1.000
_cell.angle_alpha   90.00
_cell.angle_beta   90.00
_cell.angle_gamma   90.00
#
_symmetry.space_group_name_H-M   'P 1'
#
loop_
_entity.id
_entity.type
_entity.pdbx_description
1 polymer ?
#
loop_
_entity_poly.entity_id
_entity_poly.type
_entity_poly.pdbx_seq_one_letter_code
_entity_poly.pdbx_strand_id
1 'polypeptide(L)'
;MFLSDLRKYRIIMRPLLKEMVYSGGVTGGYKDRNRKRSLWNRRQPRSPKKESRTSTIVLIIFLSLIFSFYSVMFSLGLTGPLIALGQENLYLSLISTIIPILIFLFGVLQSITTLYHDTSLEALLVLPVKPSVVIAAKMTQAFLPIALSVFLFTFPGLIAHGLISGRPWSFYPQALLYVPLSMISPYAVVMSVLLIVMRYTKFARNKDRFQMVTSIIFVLLSLAFVFLLQTMPESDSGELLFLHQEGVAVFVTGANRFIPSAWLGTAMLSSSASWRTMLYGVLLFIMALLLLVLLFALANRLYLPGVLGVKGGASKSKRHSRRSLSRLLRKRSPYRAIVNREWRLLFRTPAFFTQTILPILLMPPFFAIMFFVVFTRELPVEINLPLLSEIFFHTELWKDYLWIIALVVSGMSSFLSGSSTITATAISRQGKDFFYTKTMPVPAKTQLLAWMTPGYSITILLWSLIITVIGIIFRPPLLFILFVLFFALLNSTLPQLVTLFVDLKHPLLDWENEIQAVKNTRSVMVSAIGVFVYTLLLVALAFITRTLTSGNHTITILVLGLVPLAATVGLAMSLFRNADRHLQRMDV
;
A
#
# COMPACT_ATOMS: atom_id res chain seq x y z
N MET A 1 -1.57 -42.97 15.85
CA MET A 1 -2.26 -42.07 14.88
C MET A 1 -1.74 -40.63 14.93
N PHE A 2 -1.63 -39.98 16.10
CA PHE A 2 -1.06 -38.62 16.21
C PHE A 2 0.40 -38.51 15.73
N LEU A 3 1.27 -39.46 16.08
CA LEU A 3 2.68 -39.46 15.68
C LEU A 3 2.87 -39.60 14.16
N SER A 4 2.04 -40.39 13.48
CA SER A 4 2.08 -40.53 12.01
C SER A 4 1.59 -39.26 11.31
N ASP A 5 0.57 -38.59 11.86
CA ASP A 5 0.03 -37.35 11.31
C ASP A 5 0.99 -36.17 11.56
N LEU A 6 1.69 -36.14 12.69
CA LEU A 6 2.74 -35.17 12.99
C LEU A 6 3.96 -35.32 12.05
N ARG A 7 4.36 -36.56 11.73
CA ARG A 7 5.42 -36.83 10.74
C ARG A 7 5.01 -36.32 9.36
N LYS A 8 3.78 -36.60 8.92
CA LYS A 8 3.24 -36.11 7.64
C LYS A 8 3.17 -34.58 7.60
N TYR A 9 2.73 -33.94 8.69
CA TYR A 9 2.73 -32.49 8.84
C TYR A 9 4.15 -31.91 8.67
N ARG A 10 5.14 -32.45 9.38
CA ARG A 10 6.54 -31.98 9.28
C ARG A 10 7.11 -32.14 7.85
N ILE A 11 6.75 -33.20 7.14
CA ILE A 11 7.17 -33.42 5.75
C ILE A 11 6.58 -32.36 4.83
N ILE A 12 5.29 -32.01 4.99
CA ILE A 12 4.61 -30.97 4.21
C ILE A 12 5.13 -29.57 4.57
N MET A 13 5.46 -29.32 5.84
CA MET A 13 5.89 -27.99 6.27
C MET A 13 7.28 -27.60 5.74
N ARG A 14 8.18 -28.56 5.50
CA ARG A 14 9.53 -28.31 4.96
C ARG A 14 9.54 -27.58 3.61
N PRO A 15 8.81 -28.02 2.57
CA PRO A 15 8.72 -27.29 1.31
C PRO A 15 8.00 -25.95 1.47
N LEU A 16 6.94 -25.87 2.29
CA LEU A 16 6.21 -24.62 2.52
C LEU A 16 7.07 -23.56 3.23
N LEU A 17 7.93 -23.95 4.17
CA LEU A 17 8.93 -23.06 4.80
C LEU A 17 9.94 -22.53 3.79
N LYS A 18 10.34 -23.34 2.81
CA LYS A 18 11.18 -22.86 1.72
C LYS A 18 10.41 -21.86 0.85
N GLU A 19 9.18 -22.16 0.47
CA GLU A 19 8.35 -21.22 -0.28
C GLU A 19 8.19 -19.89 0.47
N MET A 20 7.95 -19.89 1.78
CA MET A 20 7.85 -18.66 2.57
C MET A 20 9.12 -17.79 2.56
N VAL A 21 10.30 -18.42 2.59
CA VAL A 21 11.59 -17.71 2.61
C VAL A 21 12.01 -17.26 1.20
N TYR A 22 11.66 -18.04 0.17
CA TYR A 22 12.08 -17.79 -1.21
C TYR A 22 10.98 -17.16 -2.10
N SER A 23 9.77 -16.89 -1.60
CA SER A 23 8.69 -16.26 -2.40
C SER A 23 8.93 -14.78 -2.75
N GLY A 24 10.14 -14.25 -2.53
CA GLY A 24 10.62 -13.02 -3.17
C GLY A 24 10.88 -13.20 -4.67
N GLY A 25 11.04 -14.43 -5.15
CA GLY A 25 11.17 -14.71 -6.58
C GLY A 25 11.31 -16.20 -6.85
N VAL A 26 10.64 -16.66 -7.90
CA VAL A 26 10.68 -18.04 -8.42
C VAL A 26 9.75 -18.99 -7.68
N THR A 27 8.50 -19.04 -8.15
CA THR A 27 7.71 -20.26 -8.04
C THR A 27 8.39 -21.33 -8.92
N GLY A 28 9.17 -22.19 -8.29
CA GLY A 28 9.79 -23.34 -8.94
C GLY A 28 8.70 -24.32 -9.38
N GLY A 29 8.19 -24.14 -10.60
CA GLY A 29 7.42 -25.15 -11.30
C GLY A 29 8.15 -26.49 -11.22
N TYR A 30 7.39 -27.54 -10.90
CA TYR A 30 7.85 -28.92 -10.87
C TYR A 30 8.69 -29.19 -12.12
N LYS A 31 9.96 -29.57 -11.94
CA LYS A 31 10.90 -29.84 -13.04
C LYS A 31 10.33 -30.95 -13.92
N ASP A 32 9.68 -30.56 -15.01
CA ASP A 32 9.39 -31.47 -16.11
C ASP A 32 10.72 -31.77 -16.81
N ARG A 33 11.26 -32.96 -16.51
CA ARG A 33 12.64 -33.34 -16.86
C ARG A 33 12.76 -33.84 -18.30
N ASN A 34 11.72 -33.73 -19.12
CA ASN A 34 11.71 -34.24 -20.49
C ASN A 34 11.21 -33.22 -21.51
N ARG A 35 12.09 -32.28 -21.91
CA ARG A 35 12.01 -31.68 -23.24
C ARG A 35 13.35 -31.82 -23.95
N LYS A 36 13.50 -32.97 -24.63
CA LYS A 36 14.60 -33.25 -25.54
C LYS A 36 14.55 -32.27 -26.73
N ARG A 37 15.71 -31.69 -27.01
CA ARG A 37 16.27 -31.32 -28.33
C ARG A 37 15.28 -30.80 -29.39
N SER A 38 15.26 -29.49 -29.58
CA SER A 38 15.13 -28.91 -30.92
C SER A 38 16.12 -27.77 -31.08
N LEU A 39 16.99 -27.96 -32.07
CA LEU A 39 18.13 -27.12 -32.46
C LEU A 39 17.64 -25.84 -33.14
N TRP A 40 17.99 -24.66 -32.60
CA TRP A 40 18.57 -23.57 -33.39
C TRP A 40 18.99 -22.41 -32.49
N ASN A 41 20.15 -21.83 -32.81
CA ASN A 41 20.78 -20.68 -32.15
C ASN A 41 19.79 -19.54 -31.91
N ARG A 42 19.30 -19.42 -30.67
CA ARG A 42 18.77 -18.17 -30.12
C ARG A 42 19.43 -17.94 -28.77
N ARG A 43 19.92 -16.71 -28.60
CA ARG A 43 20.60 -16.16 -27.43
C ARG A 43 20.10 -16.81 -26.13
N GLN A 44 21.03 -17.32 -25.33
CA GLN A 44 20.77 -17.86 -24.00
C GLN A 44 19.78 -16.93 -23.25
N PRO A 45 18.62 -17.42 -22.78
CA PRO A 45 17.87 -16.67 -21.79
C PRO A 45 18.78 -16.54 -20.57
N ARG A 46 19.07 -15.30 -20.14
CA ARG A 46 19.83 -15.04 -18.91
C ARG A 46 19.20 -15.89 -17.81
N SER A 47 19.98 -16.83 -17.25
CA SER A 47 19.56 -17.62 -16.11
C SER A 47 19.02 -16.67 -15.03
N PRO A 48 17.85 -16.93 -14.41
CA PRO A 48 17.39 -16.10 -13.30
C PRO A 48 18.50 -16.11 -12.24
N LYS A 49 18.95 -14.92 -11.83
CA LYS A 49 19.92 -14.76 -10.74
C LYS A 49 19.42 -15.64 -9.58
N LYS A 50 20.17 -16.69 -9.26
CA LYS A 50 20.00 -17.41 -8.00
C LYS A 50 20.22 -16.35 -6.92
N GLU A 51 19.16 -15.88 -6.28
CA GLU A 51 19.33 -15.10 -5.05
C GLU A 51 20.18 -15.97 -4.12
N SER A 52 21.36 -15.45 -3.77
CA SER A 52 22.24 -16.15 -2.84
C SER A 52 21.50 -16.21 -1.50
N ARG A 53 21.56 -17.35 -0.81
CA ARG A 53 20.99 -17.50 0.54
C ARG A 53 21.44 -16.37 1.49
N THR A 54 22.63 -15.83 1.25
CA THR A 54 23.16 -14.67 1.96
C THR A 54 22.33 -13.40 1.76
N SER A 55 21.81 -13.12 0.56
CA SER A 55 20.96 -11.96 0.29
C SER A 55 19.65 -12.02 1.08
N THR A 56 19.00 -13.19 1.14
CA THR A 56 17.77 -13.39 1.90
C THR A 56 18.01 -13.26 3.41
N ILE A 57 19.12 -13.82 3.92
CA ILE A 57 19.49 -13.69 5.34
C ILE A 57 19.76 -12.23 5.69
N VAL A 58 20.53 -11.50 4.85
CA VAL A 58 20.79 -10.07 5.04
C VAL A 58 19.50 -9.27 5.03
N LEU A 59 18.57 -9.56 4.11
CA LEU A 59 17.27 -8.90 4.06
C LEU A 59 16.45 -9.14 5.35
N ILE A 60 16.40 -10.37 5.85
CA ILE A 60 15.67 -10.70 7.09
C ILE A 60 16.29 -9.97 8.29
N ILE A 61 17.63 -9.94 8.39
CA ILE A 61 18.35 -9.21 9.44
C ILE A 61 18.05 -7.71 9.36
N PHE A 62 18.13 -7.13 8.15
CA PHE A 62 17.86 -5.72 7.92
C PHE A 62 16.42 -5.35 8.28
N LEU A 63 15.45 -6.16 7.84
CA LEU A 63 14.03 -5.96 8.16
C LEU A 63 13.80 -6.05 9.67
N SER A 64 14.39 -7.05 10.33
CA SER A 64 14.32 -7.22 11.78
C SER A 64 14.90 -6.02 12.53
N LEU A 65 16.01 -5.47 12.05
CA LEU A 65 16.65 -4.29 12.65
C LEU A 65 15.77 -3.04 12.50
N ILE A 66 15.17 -2.82 11.32
CA ILE A 66 14.23 -1.71 11.10
C ILE A 66 13.01 -1.82 12.00
N PHE A 67 12.34 -2.97 12.04
CA PHE A 67 11.15 -3.16 12.88
C PHE A 67 11.48 -2.96 14.37
N SER A 68 12.63 -3.47 14.82
CA SER A 68 13.09 -3.30 16.20
C SER A 68 13.41 -1.84 16.50
N PHE A 69 14.07 -1.13 15.59
CA PHE A 69 14.39 0.28 15.74
C PHE A 69 13.12 1.14 15.88
N TYR A 70 12.15 0.98 14.98
CA TYR A 70 10.86 1.68 15.08
C TYR A 70 10.11 1.35 16.37
N SER A 71 10.13 0.08 16.79
CA SER A 71 9.51 -0.37 18.04
C SER A 71 10.09 0.32 19.27
N VAL A 72 11.43 0.39 19.35
CA VAL A 72 12.15 1.03 20.45
C VAL A 72 11.93 2.55 20.44
N MET A 73 11.98 3.19 19.27
CA MET A 73 11.68 4.63 19.14
C MET A 73 10.24 4.95 19.58
N PHE A 74 9.28 4.13 19.15
CA PHE A 74 7.88 4.28 19.57
C PHE A 74 7.71 4.09 21.08
N SER A 75 8.42 3.12 21.67
CA SER A 75 8.46 2.97 23.13
C SER A 75 9.02 4.22 23.80
N LEU A 76 10.24 4.64 23.43
CA LEU A 76 10.91 5.79 24.04
C LEU A 76 10.05 7.06 23.98
N GLY A 77 9.42 7.31 22.83
CA GLY A 77 8.56 8.48 22.63
C GLY A 77 7.30 8.49 23.50
N LEU A 78 6.76 7.33 23.88
CA LEU A 78 5.54 7.25 24.68
C LEU A 78 5.78 6.99 26.17
N THR A 79 6.80 6.20 26.52
CA THR A 79 6.96 5.74 27.90
C THR A 79 7.45 6.83 28.83
N GLY A 80 8.33 7.73 28.37
CA GLY A 80 8.80 8.86 29.16
C GLY A 80 7.65 9.78 29.62
N PRO A 81 6.83 10.30 28.70
CA PRO A 81 5.64 11.08 29.03
C PRO A 81 4.66 10.33 29.95
N LEU A 82 4.40 9.04 29.68
CA LEU A 82 3.45 8.24 30.47
C LEU A 82 3.92 8.00 31.93
N ILE A 83 5.22 7.88 32.16
CA ILE A 83 5.79 7.78 33.51
C ILE A 83 5.63 9.11 34.25
N ALA A 84 5.88 10.25 33.59
CA ALA A 84 5.68 11.58 34.18
C ALA A 84 4.22 11.81 34.62
N LEU A 85 3.28 11.10 34.00
CA LEU A 85 1.85 11.16 34.29
C LEU A 85 1.35 10.11 35.28
N GLY A 86 2.23 9.26 35.80
CA GLY A 86 1.84 8.14 36.68
C GLY A 86 0.99 7.06 35.99
N GLN A 87 0.88 7.09 34.65
CA GLN A 87 0.07 6.17 33.84
C GLN A 87 0.93 5.15 33.10
N GLU A 88 1.91 4.57 33.79
CA GLU A 88 2.86 3.64 33.19
C GLU A 88 2.20 2.41 32.53
N ASN A 89 1.11 1.90 33.13
CA ASN A 89 0.35 0.75 32.62
C ASN A 89 -0.44 1.03 31.33
N LEU A 90 -0.59 2.30 30.94
CA LEU A 90 -1.28 2.67 29.71
C LEU A 90 -0.48 2.24 28.48
N TYR A 91 0.86 2.27 28.53
CA TYR A 91 1.70 1.76 27.45
C TYR A 91 1.47 0.26 27.21
N LEU A 92 1.44 -0.53 28.29
CA LEU A 92 1.12 -1.96 28.23
C LEU A 92 -0.27 -2.19 27.61
N SER A 93 -1.21 -1.30 27.93
CA SER A 93 -2.56 -1.29 27.37
C SER A 93 -2.57 -1.02 25.88
N LEU A 94 -1.85 -0.01 25.41
CA LEU A 94 -1.70 0.31 23.99
C LEU A 94 -1.10 -0.85 23.19
N ILE A 95 0.05 -1.38 23.63
CA ILE A 95 0.73 -2.48 22.92
C ILE A 95 -0.17 -3.73 22.87
N SER A 96 -0.88 -4.01 23.96
CA SER A 96 -1.80 -5.14 24.05
C SER A 96 -3.00 -4.99 23.13
N THR A 97 -3.49 -3.76 22.87
CA THR A 97 -4.53 -3.50 21.85
C THR A 97 -3.98 -3.59 20.43
N ILE A 98 -2.74 -3.14 20.20
CA ILE A 98 -2.13 -3.07 18.87
C ILE A 98 -1.87 -4.47 18.29
N ILE A 99 -1.38 -5.42 19.09
CA ILE A 99 -1.11 -6.80 18.63
C ILE A 99 -2.30 -7.43 17.88
N PRO A 100 -3.51 -7.54 18.48
CA PRO A 100 -4.67 -8.14 17.80
C PRO A 100 -5.13 -7.32 16.60
N ILE A 101 -5.00 -6.00 16.60
CA ILE A 101 -5.32 -5.14 15.45
C ILE A 101 -4.38 -5.45 14.27
N LEU A 102 -3.07 -5.53 14.52
CA LEU A 102 -2.09 -5.85 13.48
C LEU A 102 -2.32 -7.25 12.89
N ILE A 103 -2.67 -8.22 13.74
CA ILE A 103 -2.98 -9.59 13.29
C ILE A 103 -4.28 -9.63 12.52
N PHE A 104 -5.30 -8.88 12.93
CA PHE A 104 -6.52 -8.76 12.15
C PHE A 104 -6.21 -8.22 10.75
N LEU A 105 -5.45 -7.13 10.68
CA LEU A 105 -5.12 -6.46 9.44
C LEU A 105 -4.27 -7.31 8.50
N PHE A 106 -3.10 -7.74 8.96
CA PHE A 106 -2.19 -8.53 8.15
C PHE A 106 -2.73 -9.95 7.94
N GLY A 107 -3.44 -10.50 8.94
CA GLY A 107 -4.11 -11.79 8.91
C GLY A 107 -5.08 -11.91 7.76
N VAL A 108 -6.01 -10.97 7.62
CA VAL A 108 -7.01 -10.99 6.52
C VAL A 108 -6.33 -10.97 5.15
N LEU A 109 -5.39 -10.04 4.95
CA LEU A 109 -4.75 -9.84 3.66
C LEU A 109 -3.87 -11.04 3.24
N GLN A 110 -3.06 -11.55 4.16
CA GLN A 110 -2.11 -12.63 3.87
C GLN A 110 -2.77 -14.01 3.86
N SER A 111 -3.80 -14.24 4.66
CA SER A 111 -4.45 -15.55 4.71
C SER A 111 -5.22 -15.85 3.43
N ILE A 112 -5.82 -14.85 2.77
CA ILE A 112 -6.53 -15.05 1.51
C ILE A 112 -5.57 -15.49 0.40
N THR A 113 -4.42 -14.81 0.27
CA THR A 113 -3.43 -15.09 -0.77
C THR A 113 -2.87 -16.50 -0.61
N THR A 114 -2.53 -16.89 0.61
CA THR A 114 -1.87 -18.17 0.94
C THR A 114 -2.83 -19.36 1.02
N LEU A 115 -4.04 -19.20 1.58
CA LEU A 115 -4.97 -20.33 1.76
C LEU A 115 -5.75 -20.71 0.50
N TYR A 116 -6.12 -19.73 -0.34
CA TYR A 116 -7.09 -19.96 -1.43
C TYR A 116 -6.50 -19.80 -2.83
N HIS A 117 -5.45 -18.99 -2.98
CA HIS A 117 -4.92 -18.61 -4.30
C HIS A 117 -3.48 -19.07 -4.55
N ASP A 118 -2.92 -19.84 -3.64
CA ASP A 118 -1.60 -20.44 -3.79
C ASP A 118 -1.63 -21.60 -4.80
N THR A 119 -0.65 -21.64 -5.70
CA THR A 119 -0.50 -22.68 -6.73
C THR A 119 -0.10 -24.02 -6.11
N SER A 120 0.67 -24.00 -5.00
CA SER A 120 1.08 -25.21 -4.26
C SER A 120 -0.10 -25.98 -3.66
N LEU A 121 -1.28 -25.35 -3.55
CA LEU A 121 -2.49 -25.98 -3.04
C LEU A 121 -2.95 -27.15 -3.91
N GLU A 122 -2.76 -27.11 -5.23
CA GLU A 122 -3.19 -28.18 -6.13
C GLU A 122 -2.36 -29.44 -5.91
N ALA A 123 -1.04 -29.27 -5.78
CA ALA A 123 -0.13 -30.37 -5.46
C ALA A 123 -0.46 -30.98 -4.09
N LEU A 124 -0.82 -30.15 -3.10
CA LEU A 124 -1.16 -30.62 -1.76
C LEU A 124 -2.50 -31.37 -1.70
N LEU A 125 -3.48 -31.01 -2.53
CA LEU A 125 -4.79 -31.66 -2.57
C LEU A 125 -4.74 -33.06 -3.20
N VAL A 126 -3.73 -33.37 -4.02
CA VAL A 126 -3.55 -34.68 -4.68
C VAL A 126 -2.79 -35.69 -3.79
N LEU A 127 -2.11 -35.22 -2.74
CA LEU A 127 -1.35 -36.09 -1.85
C LEU A 127 -2.27 -36.99 -1.00
N PRO A 128 -1.90 -38.26 -0.74
CA PRO A 128 -2.66 -39.18 0.12
C PRO A 128 -2.45 -38.86 1.61
N VAL A 129 -2.83 -37.65 2.02
CA VAL A 129 -2.74 -37.14 3.40
C VAL A 129 -4.13 -36.69 3.87
N LYS A 130 -4.37 -36.78 5.19
CA LYS A 130 -5.66 -36.37 5.75
C LYS A 130 -5.88 -34.86 5.51
N PRO A 131 -7.10 -34.44 5.13
CA PRO A 131 -7.45 -33.02 4.95
C PRO A 131 -7.07 -32.11 6.12
N SER A 132 -7.23 -32.60 7.35
CA SER A 132 -6.88 -31.87 8.57
C SER A 132 -5.39 -31.49 8.64
N VAL A 133 -4.50 -32.34 8.14
CA VAL A 133 -3.05 -32.09 8.10
C VAL A 133 -2.71 -31.02 7.06
N VAL A 134 -3.39 -31.02 5.92
CA VAL A 134 -3.23 -29.99 4.87
C VAL A 134 -3.74 -28.64 5.37
N ILE A 135 -4.90 -28.62 6.01
CA ILE A 135 -5.50 -27.43 6.64
C ILE A 135 -4.53 -26.85 7.67
N ALA A 136 -4.02 -27.67 8.59
CA ALA A 136 -3.07 -27.23 9.61
C ALA A 136 -1.80 -26.65 8.98
N ALA A 137 -1.22 -27.32 7.98
CA ALA A 137 -0.01 -26.85 7.31
C ALA A 137 -0.22 -25.50 6.61
N LYS A 138 -1.35 -25.31 5.91
CA LYS A 138 -1.67 -24.05 5.23
C LYS A 138 -1.97 -22.91 6.20
N MET A 139 -2.69 -23.18 7.30
CA MET A 139 -2.91 -22.18 8.34
C MET A 139 -1.59 -21.77 9.01
N THR A 140 -0.69 -22.72 9.31
CA THR A 140 0.64 -22.38 9.82
C THR A 140 1.46 -21.57 8.81
N GLN A 141 1.40 -21.92 7.52
CA GLN A 141 2.07 -21.16 6.45
C GLN A 141 1.58 -19.71 6.38
N ALA A 142 0.29 -19.47 6.61
CA ALA A 142 -0.27 -18.12 6.64
C ALA A 142 0.09 -17.36 7.92
N PHE A 143 0.09 -18.04 9.07
CA PHE A 143 0.34 -17.44 10.39
C PHE A 143 1.79 -16.98 10.58
N LEU A 144 2.76 -17.80 10.19
CA LEU A 144 4.16 -17.64 10.59
C LEU A 144 4.79 -16.30 10.16
N PRO A 145 4.62 -15.82 8.90
CA PRO A 145 5.18 -14.52 8.48
C PRO A 145 4.57 -13.36 9.27
N ILE A 146 3.28 -13.44 9.58
CA ILE A 146 2.54 -12.39 10.29
C ILE A 146 2.96 -12.35 11.76
N ALA A 147 3.00 -13.52 12.40
CA ALA A 147 3.45 -13.66 13.77
C ALA A 147 4.88 -13.14 13.95
N LEU A 148 5.79 -13.48 13.02
CA LEU A 148 7.17 -13.00 13.05
C LEU A 148 7.24 -11.48 12.89
N SER A 149 6.48 -10.90 11.96
CA SER A 149 6.46 -9.45 11.74
C SER A 149 5.94 -8.68 12.96
N VAL A 150 4.83 -9.14 13.54
CA VAL A 150 4.24 -8.52 14.73
C VAL A 150 5.13 -8.73 15.96
N PHE A 151 5.78 -9.89 16.09
CA PHE A 151 6.72 -10.17 17.18
C PHE A 151 7.91 -9.22 17.14
N LEU A 152 8.56 -9.07 15.99
CA LEU A 152 9.69 -8.16 15.80
C LEU A 152 9.31 -6.69 16.00
N PHE A 153 8.05 -6.33 15.76
CA PHE A 153 7.56 -4.98 15.99
C PHE A 153 7.15 -4.70 17.45
N THR A 154 6.72 -5.69 18.24
CA THR A 154 6.15 -5.45 19.58
C THR A 154 7.07 -5.85 20.72
N PHE A 155 7.85 -6.94 20.55
CA PHE A 155 8.70 -7.46 21.60
C PHE A 155 9.86 -6.51 21.98
N PRO A 156 10.61 -5.88 21.04
CA PRO A 156 11.68 -4.95 21.40
C PRO A 156 11.16 -3.71 22.16
N GLY A 157 9.99 -3.19 21.78
CA GLY A 157 9.34 -2.07 22.45
C GLY A 157 8.93 -2.39 23.88
N LEU A 158 8.39 -3.59 24.14
CA LEU A 158 8.11 -4.03 25.52
C LEU A 158 9.37 -4.11 26.38
N ILE A 159 10.49 -4.58 25.83
CA ILE A 159 11.77 -4.60 26.53
C ILE A 159 12.24 -3.17 26.85
N ALA A 160 12.19 -2.27 25.87
CA ALA A 160 12.57 -0.87 26.05
C ALA A 160 11.72 -0.21 27.15
N HIS A 161 10.40 -0.40 27.12
CA HIS A 161 9.52 0.08 28.18
C HIS A 161 9.89 -0.48 29.55
N GLY A 162 10.12 -1.80 29.66
CA GLY A 162 10.49 -2.43 30.93
C GLY A 162 11.79 -1.91 31.52
N LEU A 163 12.77 -1.56 30.67
CA LEU A 163 14.04 -0.94 31.09
C LEU A 163 13.84 0.49 31.58
N ILE A 164 13.04 1.30 30.87
CA ILE A 164 12.81 2.72 31.21
C ILE A 164 11.98 2.86 32.49
N SER A 165 10.98 2.00 32.66
CA SER A 165 10.08 2.01 33.83
C SER A 165 10.65 1.31 35.06
N GLY A 166 11.82 0.66 34.96
CA GLY A 166 12.41 -0.08 36.07
C GLY A 166 11.60 -1.31 36.49
N ARG A 167 10.97 -2.00 35.54
CA ARG A 167 10.16 -3.21 35.82
C ARG A 167 11.01 -4.35 36.40
N PRO A 168 10.42 -5.20 37.25
CA PRO A 168 11.13 -6.34 37.83
C PRO A 168 11.53 -7.36 36.76
N TRP A 169 12.58 -8.14 37.02
CA TRP A 169 13.09 -9.16 36.10
C TRP A 169 12.01 -10.16 35.61
N SER A 170 11.01 -10.45 36.45
CA SER A 170 9.88 -11.31 36.09
C SER A 170 9.09 -10.81 34.88
N PHE A 171 9.14 -9.51 34.56
CA PHE A 171 8.46 -8.93 33.41
C PHE A 171 8.97 -9.47 32.06
N TYR A 172 10.28 -9.68 31.89
CA TYR A 172 10.84 -10.06 30.57
C TYR A 172 10.42 -11.47 30.12
N PRO A 173 10.49 -12.52 30.97
CA PRO A 173 9.94 -13.83 30.61
C PRO A 173 8.42 -13.79 30.38
N GLN A 174 7.69 -12.97 31.15
CA GLN A 174 6.25 -12.80 30.98
C GLN A 174 5.92 -12.16 29.62
N ALA A 175 6.63 -11.11 29.23
CA ALA A 175 6.48 -10.46 27.93
C ALA A 175 6.78 -11.43 26.77
N LEU A 176 7.84 -12.25 26.89
CA LEU A 176 8.20 -13.25 25.88
C LEU A 176 7.11 -14.30 25.67
N LEU A 177 6.43 -14.72 26.74
CA LEU A 177 5.30 -15.67 26.66
C LEU A 177 4.01 -15.00 26.18
N TYR A 178 3.77 -13.77 26.64
CA TYR A 178 2.57 -13.02 26.32
C TYR A 178 2.43 -12.73 24.83
N VAL A 179 3.50 -12.24 24.19
CA VAL A 179 3.43 -11.78 22.80
C VAL A 179 2.94 -12.90 21.85
N PRO A 180 3.51 -14.12 21.82
CA PRO A 180 2.99 -15.20 20.99
C PRO A 180 1.56 -15.66 21.37
N LEU A 181 1.22 -15.71 22.65
CA LEU A 181 -0.11 -16.16 23.09
C LEU A 181 -1.21 -15.18 22.70
N SER A 182 -0.94 -13.90 22.85
CA SER A 182 -1.84 -12.82 22.45
C SER A 182 -2.06 -12.80 20.93
N MET A 183 -1.14 -13.38 20.15
CA MET A 183 -1.28 -13.48 18.70
C MET A 183 -2.23 -14.57 18.22
N ILE A 184 -2.28 -15.70 18.92
CA ILE A 184 -3.02 -16.90 18.47
C ILE A 184 -4.54 -16.65 18.48
N SER A 185 -5.05 -16.03 19.54
CA SER A 185 -6.47 -15.73 19.71
C SER A 185 -7.07 -14.90 18.55
N PRO A 186 -6.59 -13.67 18.28
CA PRO A 186 -7.13 -12.84 17.20
C PRO A 186 -6.94 -13.51 15.83
N TYR A 187 -5.84 -14.23 15.61
CA TYR A 187 -5.64 -14.99 14.38
C TYR A 187 -6.73 -16.06 14.18
N ALA A 188 -7.08 -16.82 15.23
CA ALA A 188 -8.11 -17.83 15.15
C ALA A 188 -9.50 -17.24 14.83
N VAL A 189 -9.83 -16.08 15.41
CA VAL A 189 -11.07 -15.35 15.09
C VAL A 189 -11.07 -14.91 13.62
N VAL A 190 -10.00 -14.27 13.17
CA VAL A 190 -9.85 -13.79 11.78
C VAL A 190 -10.01 -14.93 10.79
N MET A 191 -9.33 -16.04 11.03
CA MET A 191 -9.38 -17.21 10.15
C MET A 191 -10.76 -17.86 10.14
N SER A 192 -11.43 -17.91 11.28
CA SER A 192 -12.80 -18.42 11.37
C SER A 192 -13.77 -17.58 10.55
N VAL A 193 -13.69 -16.26 10.66
CA VAL A 193 -14.48 -15.32 9.85
C VAL A 193 -14.18 -15.50 8.36
N LEU A 194 -12.90 -15.59 7.98
CA LEU A 194 -12.49 -15.80 6.60
C LEU A 194 -13.05 -17.09 5.99
N LEU A 195 -13.02 -18.21 6.74
CA LEU A 195 -13.58 -19.48 6.28
C LEU A 195 -15.10 -19.38 6.00
N ILE A 196 -15.83 -18.67 6.87
CA ILE A 196 -17.28 -18.45 6.71
C ILE A 196 -17.55 -17.57 5.49
N VAL A 197 -16.85 -16.43 5.39
CA VAL A 197 -17.00 -15.46 4.31
C VAL A 197 -16.66 -16.09 2.95
N MET A 198 -15.59 -16.87 2.87
CA MET A 198 -15.20 -17.55 1.62
C MET A 198 -16.17 -18.65 1.20
N ARG A 199 -16.85 -19.29 2.16
CA ARG A 199 -17.88 -20.30 1.83
C ARG A 199 -19.14 -19.67 1.27
N TYR A 200 -19.65 -18.61 1.89
CA TYR A 200 -20.99 -18.09 1.59
C TYR A 200 -21.00 -16.88 0.68
N THR A 201 -19.90 -16.13 0.57
CA THR A 201 -19.87 -14.87 -0.17
C THR A 201 -19.13 -15.02 -1.50
N LYS A 202 -19.89 -14.97 -2.62
CA LYS A 202 -19.32 -14.92 -3.99
C LYS A 202 -18.38 -13.72 -4.21
N PHE A 203 -18.59 -12.65 -3.45
CA PHE A 203 -17.74 -11.46 -3.46
C PHE A 203 -16.33 -11.76 -2.92
N ALA A 204 -16.21 -12.50 -1.82
CA ALA A 204 -14.93 -12.88 -1.21
C ALA A 204 -14.13 -13.89 -2.05
N ARG A 205 -14.84 -14.73 -2.82
CA ARG A 205 -14.25 -15.68 -3.78
C ARG A 205 -13.42 -14.99 -4.86
N ASN A 206 -13.71 -13.72 -5.15
CA ASN A 206 -12.88 -12.89 -5.99
C ASN A 206 -11.86 -12.18 -5.09
N LYS A 207 -10.71 -12.85 -4.85
CA LYS A 207 -9.56 -12.32 -4.09
C LYS A 207 -9.34 -10.87 -4.37
N ASP A 208 -9.34 -10.58 -5.66
CA ASP A 208 -9.00 -9.29 -6.17
C ASP A 208 -9.96 -8.22 -5.65
N ARG A 209 -11.27 -8.37 -5.91
CA ARG A 209 -12.26 -7.38 -5.45
C ARG A 209 -12.31 -7.24 -3.94
N PHE A 210 -12.16 -8.36 -3.22
CA PHE A 210 -12.14 -8.35 -1.77
C PHE A 210 -10.94 -7.56 -1.25
N GLN A 211 -9.73 -7.84 -1.75
CA GLN A 211 -8.51 -7.14 -1.38
C GLN A 211 -8.58 -5.65 -1.73
N MET A 212 -9.20 -5.29 -2.86
CA MET A 212 -9.44 -3.89 -3.23
C MET A 212 -10.28 -3.18 -2.17
N VAL A 213 -11.45 -3.75 -1.84
CA VAL A 213 -12.39 -3.12 -0.90
C VAL A 213 -11.83 -3.06 0.51
N THR A 214 -11.19 -4.13 1.00
CA THR A 214 -10.54 -4.10 2.32
C THR A 214 -9.43 -3.07 2.39
N SER A 215 -8.63 -2.91 1.32
CA SER A 215 -7.57 -1.90 1.28
C SER A 215 -8.14 -0.47 1.29
N ILE A 216 -9.22 -0.21 0.54
CA ILE A 216 -9.90 1.10 0.55
C ILE A 216 -10.46 1.41 1.94
N ILE A 217 -11.18 0.46 2.55
CA ILE A 217 -11.74 0.63 3.90
C ILE A 217 -10.63 0.90 4.92
N PHE A 218 -9.54 0.14 4.85
CA PHE A 218 -8.42 0.31 5.78
C PHE A 218 -7.78 1.69 5.66
N VAL A 219 -7.55 2.16 4.43
CA VAL A 219 -7.03 3.49 4.17
C VAL A 219 -7.98 4.56 4.72
N LEU A 220 -9.28 4.46 4.46
CA LEU A 220 -10.26 5.44 4.96
C LEU A 220 -10.29 5.46 6.49
N LEU A 221 -10.22 4.30 7.13
CA LEU A 221 -10.16 4.18 8.59
C LEU A 221 -8.86 4.79 9.13
N SER A 222 -7.73 4.58 8.43
CA SER A 222 -6.44 5.17 8.78
C SER A 222 -6.47 6.70 8.67
N LEU A 223 -7.05 7.24 7.60
CA LEU A 223 -7.23 8.68 7.44
C LEU A 223 -8.17 9.26 8.50
N ALA A 224 -9.29 8.59 8.80
CA ALA A 224 -10.20 8.99 9.86
C ALA A 224 -9.50 8.99 11.22
N PHE A 225 -8.67 7.98 11.50
CA PHE A 225 -7.89 7.89 12.73
C PHE A 225 -6.85 9.01 12.84
N VAL A 226 -6.09 9.27 11.76
CA VAL A 226 -5.13 10.38 11.71
C VAL A 226 -5.85 11.71 11.92
N PHE A 227 -6.97 11.93 11.24
CA PHE A 227 -7.78 13.14 11.40
C PHE A 227 -8.30 13.30 12.84
N LEU A 228 -8.77 12.23 13.47
CA LEU A 228 -9.19 12.25 14.87
C LEU A 228 -8.04 12.63 15.81
N LEU A 229 -6.86 12.03 15.64
CA LEU A 229 -5.67 12.39 16.43
C LEU A 229 -5.27 13.87 16.23
N GLN A 230 -5.44 14.38 15.02
CA GLN A 230 -5.03 15.71 14.62
C GLN A 230 -6.06 16.82 14.89
N THR A 231 -7.31 16.47 15.19
CA THR A 231 -8.36 17.43 15.58
C THR A 231 -8.51 17.58 17.09
N MET A 232 -7.76 16.79 17.86
CA MET A 232 -7.70 16.91 19.31
C MET A 232 -6.98 18.21 19.72
N PRO A 233 -7.54 19.05 20.60
CA PRO A 233 -6.91 20.32 20.96
C PRO A 233 -5.62 20.11 21.75
N GLU A 234 -4.55 20.80 21.34
CA GLU A 234 -3.35 20.98 22.17
C GLU A 234 -3.66 22.07 23.20
N SER A 235 -3.67 21.71 24.48
CA SER A 235 -3.72 22.69 25.56
C SER A 235 -2.31 23.21 25.85
N ASP A 236 -2.14 24.54 25.90
CA ASP A 236 -0.89 25.27 26.20
C ASP A 236 -0.20 24.90 27.53
N SER A 237 -0.82 24.04 28.35
CA SER A 237 -0.20 23.40 29.51
C SER A 237 0.20 21.95 29.20
N GLY A 238 1.11 21.82 28.23
CA GLY A 238 1.88 20.61 27.97
C GLY A 238 1.08 19.44 27.39
N GLU A 239 1.83 18.54 26.73
CA GLU A 239 1.44 17.18 26.33
C GLU A 239 0.84 16.32 27.49
N LEU A 240 0.78 16.90 28.70
CA LEU A 240 0.39 16.33 29.98
C LEU A 240 -1.11 16.39 30.27
N LEU A 241 -1.88 17.35 29.73
CA LEU A 241 -3.31 17.43 30.04
C LEU A 241 -4.17 16.44 29.22
N PHE A 242 -3.72 16.02 28.03
CA PHE A 242 -4.50 15.11 27.17
C PHE A 242 -4.46 13.64 27.63
N LEU A 243 -3.39 13.24 28.32
CA LEU A 243 -3.32 11.96 29.03
C LEU A 243 -3.98 12.04 30.42
N HIS A 244 -4.19 13.26 30.94
CA HIS A 244 -5.06 13.53 32.09
C HIS A 244 -6.55 13.55 31.69
N GLN A 245 -6.87 13.97 30.46
CA GLN A 245 -8.22 13.86 29.91
C GLN A 245 -8.50 12.41 29.54
N GLU A 246 -9.56 11.91 30.13
CA GLU A 246 -10.02 10.54 30.09
C GLU A 246 -10.17 9.94 28.68
N GLY A 247 -10.15 10.72 27.59
CA GLY A 247 -10.41 10.26 26.22
C GLY A 247 -9.52 9.10 25.72
N VAL A 248 -8.19 9.21 25.76
CA VAL A 248 -7.30 8.15 25.23
C VAL A 248 -7.24 6.97 26.17
N ALA A 249 -7.12 7.22 27.48
CA ALA A 249 -7.17 6.17 28.48
C ALA A 249 -8.49 5.39 28.42
N VAL A 250 -9.65 6.07 28.34
CA VAL A 250 -10.97 5.45 28.19
C VAL A 250 -11.11 4.75 26.84
N PHE A 251 -10.59 5.31 25.74
CA PHE A 251 -10.65 4.64 24.45
C PHE A 251 -9.83 3.34 24.45
N VAL A 252 -8.60 3.37 24.97
CA VAL A 252 -7.70 2.20 24.99
C VAL A 252 -8.17 1.18 26.01
N THR A 253 -8.57 1.60 27.21
CA THR A 253 -9.11 0.69 28.24
C THR A 253 -10.48 0.14 27.83
N GLY A 254 -11.31 0.96 27.19
CA GLY A 254 -12.58 0.55 26.59
C GLY A 254 -12.39 -0.46 25.46
N ALA A 255 -11.47 -0.20 24.52
CA ALA A 255 -11.12 -1.14 23.45
C ALA A 255 -10.55 -2.45 24.00
N ASN A 256 -9.70 -2.38 25.04
CA ASN A 256 -9.17 -3.57 25.70
C ASN A 256 -10.27 -4.44 26.30
N ARG A 257 -11.34 -3.84 26.84
CA ARG A 257 -12.48 -4.61 27.36
C ARG A 257 -13.17 -5.45 26.28
N PHE A 258 -13.20 -4.99 25.03
CA PHE A 258 -13.78 -5.73 23.90
C PHE A 258 -12.81 -6.72 23.27
N ILE A 259 -11.52 -6.65 23.59
CA ILE A 259 -10.48 -7.53 23.06
C ILE A 259 -9.89 -8.37 24.19
N PRO A 260 -10.42 -9.59 24.43
CA PRO A 260 -10.03 -10.41 25.57
C PRO A 260 -8.52 -10.68 25.67
N SER A 261 -7.84 -10.85 24.53
CA SER A 261 -6.38 -11.05 24.50
C SER A 261 -5.62 -9.83 24.99
N ALA A 262 -6.13 -8.63 24.73
CA ALA A 262 -5.51 -7.39 25.14
C ALA A 262 -5.74 -7.16 26.64
N TRP A 263 -6.97 -7.33 27.14
CA TRP A 263 -7.28 -7.20 28.56
C TRP A 263 -6.52 -8.21 29.45
N LEU A 264 -6.46 -9.48 29.05
CA LEU A 264 -5.68 -10.49 29.79
C LEU A 264 -4.18 -10.19 29.74
N GLY A 265 -3.71 -9.62 28.63
CA GLY A 265 -2.33 -9.20 28.45
C GLY A 265 -1.89 -8.07 29.34
N THR A 266 -2.72 -7.02 29.43
CA THR A 266 -2.44 -5.89 30.30
C THR A 266 -2.45 -6.31 31.76
N ALA A 267 -3.44 -7.13 32.17
CA ALA A 267 -3.51 -7.67 33.53
C ALA A 267 -2.33 -8.57 33.88
N MET A 268 -1.81 -9.33 32.90
CA MET A 268 -0.61 -10.16 33.08
C MET A 268 0.66 -9.32 33.28
N LEU A 269 0.82 -8.24 32.52
CA LEU A 269 2.05 -7.43 32.49
C LEU A 269 2.07 -6.30 33.53
N SER A 270 0.91 -5.75 33.91
CA SER A 270 0.81 -4.57 34.79
C SER A 270 1.25 -4.84 36.24
N SER A 271 1.10 -6.06 36.74
CA SER A 271 1.51 -6.46 38.10
C SER A 271 2.54 -7.59 38.08
N SER A 272 3.53 -7.51 37.17
CA SER A 272 4.54 -8.56 36.93
C SER A 272 5.33 -9.01 38.17
N ALA A 273 5.33 -8.24 39.26
CA ALA A 273 5.94 -8.61 40.54
C ALA A 273 5.20 -9.72 41.30
N SER A 274 3.90 -9.96 41.03
CA SER A 274 3.09 -10.95 41.75
C SER A 274 2.93 -12.23 40.94
N TRP A 275 3.15 -13.39 41.55
CA TRP A 275 2.89 -14.69 40.91
C TRP A 275 1.44 -14.89 40.46
N ARG A 276 0.50 -14.13 41.05
CA ARG A 276 -0.92 -14.18 40.70
C ARG A 276 -1.19 -13.73 39.26
N THR A 277 -0.35 -12.89 38.66
CA THR A 277 -0.55 -12.45 37.27
C THR A 277 -0.35 -13.56 36.24
N MET A 278 0.35 -14.64 36.62
CA MET A 278 0.47 -15.83 35.77
C MET A 278 -0.88 -16.51 35.52
N LEU A 279 -1.86 -16.34 36.40
CA LEU A 279 -3.21 -16.85 36.18
C LEU A 279 -3.87 -16.21 34.95
N TYR A 280 -3.63 -14.93 34.70
CA TYR A 280 -4.11 -14.26 33.47
C TYR A 280 -3.43 -14.82 32.22
N GLY A 281 -2.15 -15.18 32.31
CA GLY A 281 -1.43 -15.88 31.23
C GLY A 281 -1.99 -17.29 30.96
N VAL A 282 -2.35 -18.03 32.01
CA VAL A 282 -3.00 -19.35 31.88
C VAL A 282 -4.39 -19.22 31.27
N LEU A 283 -5.18 -18.23 31.70
CA LEU A 283 -6.49 -17.91 31.11
C LEU A 283 -6.36 -17.56 29.61
N LEU A 284 -5.36 -16.75 29.25
CA LEU A 284 -5.05 -16.41 27.87
C LEU A 284 -4.71 -17.66 27.05
N PHE A 285 -3.91 -18.57 27.61
CA PHE A 285 -3.57 -19.84 26.97
C PHE A 285 -4.79 -20.74 26.75
N ILE A 286 -5.65 -20.91 27.77
CA ILE A 286 -6.89 -21.69 27.68
C ILE A 286 -7.79 -21.11 26.60
N MET A 287 -7.98 -19.79 26.59
CA MET A 287 -8.79 -19.09 25.59
C MET A 287 -8.23 -19.29 24.17
N ALA A 288 -6.92 -19.11 24.00
CA ALA A 288 -6.26 -19.32 22.71
C ALA A 288 -6.44 -20.77 22.22
N LEU A 289 -6.33 -21.76 23.12
CA LEU A 289 -6.52 -23.17 22.82
C LEU A 289 -7.97 -23.47 22.40
N LEU A 290 -8.97 -22.94 23.13
CA LEU A 290 -10.39 -23.09 22.80
C LEU A 290 -10.71 -22.52 21.41
N LEU A 291 -10.23 -21.30 21.10
CA LEU A 291 -10.43 -20.67 19.79
C LEU A 291 -9.74 -21.45 18.66
N LEU A 292 -8.57 -22.01 18.93
CA LEU A 292 -7.83 -22.81 17.96
C LEU A 292 -8.54 -24.15 17.68
N VAL A 293 -9.11 -24.79 18.70
CA VAL A 293 -9.96 -25.98 18.54
C VAL A 293 -11.21 -25.64 17.71
N LEU A 294 -11.88 -24.53 18.01
CA LEU A 294 -13.03 -24.06 17.25
C LEU A 294 -12.68 -23.76 15.79
N LEU A 295 -11.52 -23.13 15.55
CA LEU A 295 -11.01 -22.88 14.21
C LEU A 295 -10.82 -24.20 13.44
N PHE A 296 -10.19 -25.21 14.04
CA PHE A 296 -9.99 -26.50 13.37
C PHE A 296 -11.31 -27.23 13.08
N ALA A 297 -12.27 -27.15 13.99
CA ALA A 297 -13.61 -27.71 13.78
C ALA A 297 -14.32 -27.05 12.58
N LEU A 298 -14.25 -25.72 12.48
CA LEU A 298 -14.77 -24.96 11.34
C LEU A 298 -13.99 -25.29 10.06
N ALA A 299 -12.66 -25.32 10.11
CA ALA A 299 -11.82 -25.53 8.95
C ALA A 299 -12.07 -26.90 8.31
N ASN A 300 -12.22 -27.96 9.11
CA ASN A 300 -12.55 -29.30 8.60
C ASN A 300 -13.85 -29.33 7.79
N ARG A 301 -14.84 -28.48 8.13
CA ARG A 301 -16.14 -28.43 7.43
C ARG A 301 -16.18 -27.41 6.29
N LEU A 302 -15.50 -26.27 6.45
CA LEU A 302 -15.65 -25.10 5.58
C LEU A 302 -14.53 -24.95 4.54
N TYR A 303 -13.31 -25.38 4.86
CA TYR A 303 -12.13 -25.04 4.07
C TYR A 303 -12.12 -25.69 2.69
N LEU A 304 -12.22 -27.03 2.62
CA LEU A 304 -12.18 -27.75 1.34
C LEU A 304 -13.32 -27.34 0.40
N PRO A 305 -14.59 -27.25 0.85
CA PRO A 305 -15.66 -26.73 0.00
C PRO A 305 -15.42 -25.28 -0.44
N GLY A 306 -14.84 -24.44 0.41
CA GLY A 306 -14.48 -23.06 0.06
C GLY A 306 -13.43 -22.97 -1.05
N VAL A 307 -12.36 -23.78 -0.95
CA VAL A 307 -11.29 -23.88 -1.95
C VAL A 307 -11.81 -24.41 -3.29
N LEU A 308 -12.58 -25.50 -3.26
CA LEU A 308 -13.21 -26.07 -4.46
C LEU A 308 -14.24 -25.11 -5.07
N GLY A 309 -14.88 -24.29 -4.23
CA GLY A 309 -15.56 -23.08 -4.64
C GLY A 309 -14.61 -22.23 -5.46
N VAL A 310 -13.65 -21.54 -4.87
CA VAL A 310 -12.76 -20.59 -5.59
C VAL A 310 -12.28 -21.11 -6.95
N LYS A 311 -11.83 -22.36 -7.04
CA LYS A 311 -11.29 -22.95 -8.28
C LYS A 311 -12.34 -23.50 -9.26
N GLY A 312 -13.44 -24.07 -8.78
CA GLY A 312 -14.58 -24.50 -9.61
C GLY A 312 -15.42 -23.33 -10.14
N GLY A 313 -14.98 -22.10 -9.87
CA GLY A 313 -15.59 -20.85 -10.32
C GLY A 313 -15.14 -20.42 -11.71
N ALA A 314 -14.86 -21.34 -12.62
CA ALA A 314 -15.00 -21.03 -14.03
C ALA A 314 -16.47 -20.64 -14.20
N SER A 315 -16.72 -19.33 -14.30
CA SER A 315 -18.02 -18.73 -14.55
C SER A 315 -18.81 -19.69 -15.42
N LYS A 316 -19.93 -20.24 -14.92
CA LYS A 316 -20.96 -20.81 -15.80
C LYS A 316 -21.05 -19.81 -16.94
N SER A 317 -20.57 -20.20 -18.12
CA SER A 317 -20.48 -19.30 -19.26
C SER A 317 -21.91 -18.80 -19.43
N LYS A 318 -22.18 -17.57 -18.97
CA LYS A 318 -23.47 -16.97 -19.20
C LYS A 318 -23.46 -16.84 -20.69
N ARG A 319 -24.11 -17.78 -21.39
CA ARG A 319 -24.40 -17.69 -22.81
C ARG A 319 -24.87 -16.26 -23.01
N HIS A 320 -24.00 -15.42 -23.56
CA HIS A 320 -24.30 -14.02 -23.71
C HIS A 320 -25.54 -13.98 -24.60
N SER A 321 -26.66 -13.52 -24.05
CA SER A 321 -27.89 -13.34 -24.84
C SER A 321 -27.51 -12.50 -26.07
N ARG A 322 -28.02 -12.85 -27.27
CA ARG A 322 -27.67 -12.16 -28.53
C ARG A 322 -27.76 -10.63 -28.42
N ARG A 323 -28.66 -10.11 -27.57
CA ARG A 323 -28.78 -8.67 -27.25
C ARG A 323 -27.60 -8.08 -26.47
N SER A 324 -26.95 -8.84 -25.58
CA SER A 324 -25.75 -8.36 -24.88
C SER A 324 -24.53 -8.38 -25.81
N LEU A 325 -24.46 -9.36 -26.71
CA LEU A 325 -23.38 -9.46 -27.70
C LEU A 325 -23.46 -8.35 -28.76
N SER A 326 -24.66 -8.04 -29.27
CA SER A 326 -24.85 -6.93 -30.23
C SER A 326 -24.54 -5.56 -29.62
N ARG A 327 -24.82 -5.37 -28.32
CA ARG A 327 -24.44 -4.15 -27.59
C ARG A 327 -22.92 -4.05 -27.35
N LEU A 328 -22.23 -5.19 -27.19
CA LEU A 328 -20.77 -5.27 -27.08
C LEU A 328 -20.05 -5.04 -28.42
N LEU A 329 -20.68 -5.42 -29.54
CA LEU A 329 -20.15 -5.28 -30.91
C LEU A 329 -20.47 -3.93 -31.58
N ARG A 330 -21.08 -2.98 -30.86
CA ARG A 330 -21.40 -1.65 -31.41
C ARG A 330 -20.10 -0.93 -31.77
N LYS A 331 -19.99 -0.43 -33.01
CA LYS A 331 -18.81 0.33 -33.49
C LYS A 331 -18.49 1.47 -32.51
N ARG A 332 -17.30 1.44 -31.92
CA ARG A 332 -16.73 2.52 -31.10
C ARG A 332 -15.53 3.08 -31.85
N SER A 333 -15.19 4.35 -31.63
CA SER A 333 -13.93 4.88 -32.15
C SER A 333 -12.75 4.12 -31.52
N PRO A 334 -11.69 3.80 -32.28
CA PRO A 334 -10.56 3.03 -31.79
C PRO A 334 -9.95 3.61 -30.52
N TYR A 335 -9.80 4.93 -30.47
CA TYR A 335 -9.36 5.66 -29.29
C TYR A 335 -10.23 5.38 -28.06
N ARG A 336 -11.55 5.59 -28.14
CA ARG A 336 -12.46 5.36 -27.01
C ARG A 336 -12.48 3.89 -26.58
N ALA A 337 -12.27 2.96 -27.51
CA ALA A 337 -12.19 1.55 -27.17
C ALA A 337 -10.95 1.24 -26.31
N ILE A 338 -9.77 1.77 -26.69
CA ILE A 338 -8.54 1.59 -25.93
C ILE A 338 -8.62 2.28 -24.57
N VAL A 339 -9.09 3.54 -24.50
CA VAL A 339 -9.25 4.26 -23.23
C VAL A 339 -10.19 3.52 -22.27
N ASN A 340 -11.32 3.02 -22.77
CA ASN A 340 -12.28 2.29 -21.95
C ASN A 340 -11.74 0.91 -21.53
N ARG A 341 -10.89 0.28 -22.35
CA ARG A 341 -10.15 -0.92 -21.98
C ARG A 341 -9.16 -0.62 -20.83
N GLU A 342 -8.38 0.45 -20.92
CA GLU A 342 -7.42 0.85 -19.89
C GLU A 342 -8.11 1.11 -18.54
N TRP A 343 -9.21 1.87 -18.54
CA TRP A 343 -9.99 2.09 -17.32
C TRP A 343 -10.54 0.80 -16.73
N ARG A 344 -11.05 -0.11 -17.57
CA ARG A 344 -11.50 -1.43 -17.09
C ARG A 344 -10.35 -2.24 -16.52
N LEU A 345 -9.16 -2.21 -17.13
CA LEU A 345 -7.99 -2.93 -16.64
C LEU A 345 -7.59 -2.41 -15.25
N LEU A 346 -7.54 -1.09 -15.08
CA LEU A 346 -7.22 -0.41 -13.84
C LEU A 346 -8.19 -0.72 -12.70
N PHE A 347 -9.51 -0.66 -12.94
CA PHE A 347 -10.52 -0.91 -11.90
C PHE A 347 -10.84 -2.39 -11.67
N ARG A 348 -10.66 -3.25 -12.68
CA ARG A 348 -10.90 -4.69 -12.54
C ARG A 348 -9.79 -5.39 -11.78
N THR A 349 -8.56 -4.87 -11.88
CA THR A 349 -7.36 -5.47 -11.31
C THR A 349 -6.91 -4.67 -10.08
N PRO A 350 -7.07 -5.19 -8.86
CA PRO A 350 -6.81 -4.47 -7.61
C PRO A 350 -5.36 -4.11 -7.42
N ALA A 351 -4.44 -4.98 -7.82
CA ALA A 351 -3.02 -4.66 -7.76
C ALA A 351 -2.76 -3.37 -8.55
N PHE A 352 -3.41 -3.20 -9.71
CA PHE A 352 -3.32 -1.96 -10.48
C PHE A 352 -4.05 -0.82 -9.76
N PHE A 353 -5.30 -1.00 -9.33
CA PHE A 353 -6.04 0.05 -8.64
C PHE A 353 -5.32 0.57 -7.38
N THR A 354 -4.91 -0.33 -6.50
CA THR A 354 -4.30 -0.02 -5.20
C THR A 354 -2.90 0.58 -5.31
N GLN A 355 -2.17 0.31 -6.38
CA GLN A 355 -0.82 0.83 -6.58
C GLN A 355 -0.75 2.01 -7.55
N THR A 356 -1.80 2.24 -8.36
CA THR A 356 -1.86 3.36 -9.31
C THR A 356 -2.85 4.43 -8.87
N ILE A 357 -4.16 4.15 -8.89
CA ILE A 357 -5.23 5.14 -8.68
C ILE A 357 -5.36 5.52 -7.21
N LEU A 358 -5.37 4.52 -6.32
CA LEU A 358 -5.65 4.73 -4.91
C LEU A 358 -4.65 5.70 -4.24
N PRO A 359 -3.32 5.54 -4.36
CA PRO A 359 -2.37 6.44 -3.68
C PRO A 359 -2.54 7.91 -4.10
N ILE A 360 -2.82 8.12 -5.38
CA ILE A 360 -3.01 9.44 -5.97
C ILE A 360 -4.30 10.09 -5.45
N LEU A 361 -5.38 9.32 -5.35
CA LEU A 361 -6.67 9.81 -4.84
C LEU A 361 -6.61 10.18 -3.35
N LEU A 362 -5.73 9.54 -2.58
CA LEU A 362 -5.54 9.77 -1.15
C LEU A 362 -4.62 10.95 -0.82
N MET A 363 -3.79 11.38 -1.77
CA MET A 363 -2.86 12.48 -1.55
C MET A 363 -3.55 13.81 -1.23
N PRO A 364 -4.57 14.28 -1.99
CA PRO A 364 -5.26 15.52 -1.67
C PRO A 364 -5.87 15.58 -0.26
N PRO A 365 -6.65 14.59 0.22
CA PRO A 365 -7.15 14.65 1.58
C PRO A 365 -6.03 14.58 2.61
N PHE A 366 -4.96 13.82 2.37
CA PHE A 366 -3.80 13.81 3.26
C PHE A 366 -3.12 15.17 3.36
N PHE A 367 -2.87 15.84 2.23
CA PHE A 367 -2.32 17.20 2.23
C PHE A 367 -3.26 18.22 2.83
N ALA A 368 -4.58 18.11 2.61
CA ALA A 368 -5.57 19.00 3.19
C ALA A 368 -5.61 18.88 4.72
N ILE A 369 -5.57 17.65 5.23
CA ILE A 369 -5.48 17.36 6.65
C ILE A 369 -4.17 17.92 7.22
N MET A 370 -3.04 17.67 6.56
CA MET A 370 -1.76 18.19 7.03
C MET A 370 -1.69 19.72 7.02
N PHE A 371 -2.23 20.34 5.97
CA PHE A 371 -2.37 21.78 5.86
C PHE A 371 -3.21 22.33 7.01
N PHE A 372 -4.36 21.71 7.31
CA PHE A 372 -5.21 22.10 8.42
C PHE A 372 -4.44 22.05 9.75
N VAL A 373 -3.67 21.00 10.01
CA VAL A 373 -2.90 20.85 11.26
C VAL A 373 -1.82 21.90 11.41
N VAL A 374 -0.97 22.09 10.39
CA VAL A 374 0.13 23.06 10.46
C VAL A 374 -0.41 24.47 10.70
N PHE A 375 -1.48 24.85 10.01
CA PHE A 375 -2.04 26.20 10.12
C PHE A 375 -2.89 26.43 11.38
N THR A 376 -3.46 25.39 11.98
CA THR A 376 -4.26 25.53 13.22
C THR A 376 -3.42 25.36 14.48
N ARG A 377 -2.29 24.65 14.43
CA ARG A 377 -1.50 24.31 15.62
C ARG A 377 -0.14 25.02 15.73
N GLU A 378 0.59 25.21 14.63
CA GLU A 378 2.00 25.67 14.70
C GLU A 378 2.19 27.18 14.50
N LEU A 379 1.13 27.91 14.15
CA LEU A 379 1.22 29.37 14.01
C LEU A 379 0.96 30.05 15.37
N PRO A 380 1.93 30.79 15.95
CA PRO A 380 1.83 31.40 17.29
C PRO A 380 0.87 32.59 17.39
N VAL A 381 -0.07 32.72 16.45
CA VAL A 381 -1.02 33.83 16.37
C VAL A 381 -2.38 33.25 16.00
N GLU A 382 -3.44 33.73 16.65
CA GLU A 382 -4.85 33.53 16.29
C GLU A 382 -5.12 34.12 14.89
N ILE A 383 -4.54 33.52 13.87
CA ILE A 383 -4.68 33.94 12.50
C ILE A 383 -6.01 33.41 11.99
N ASN A 384 -6.98 34.30 11.88
CA ASN A 384 -8.20 34.03 11.15
C ASN A 384 -7.82 33.85 9.65
N LEU A 385 -7.61 32.60 9.21
CA LEU A 385 -7.23 32.26 7.83
C LEU A 385 -8.09 32.96 6.76
N PRO A 386 -9.43 33.03 6.92
CA PRO A 386 -10.29 33.84 6.07
C PRO A 386 -9.85 35.32 5.95
N LEU A 387 -9.51 35.97 7.06
CA LEU A 387 -9.10 37.37 7.08
C LEU A 387 -7.75 37.58 6.38
N LEU A 388 -6.77 36.70 6.61
CA LEU A 388 -5.50 36.77 5.88
C LEU A 388 -5.68 36.53 4.39
N SER A 389 -6.59 35.63 4.01
CA SER A 389 -6.90 35.39 2.61
C SER A 389 -7.52 36.61 1.96
N GLU A 390 -8.45 37.28 2.65
CA GLU A 390 -9.04 38.53 2.21
C GLU A 390 -7.97 39.59 2.00
N ILE A 391 -7.11 39.80 2.99
CA ILE A 391 -6.02 40.77 2.91
C ILE A 391 -5.12 40.44 1.73
N PHE A 392 -4.67 39.19 1.59
CA PHE A 392 -3.76 38.74 0.54
C PHE A 392 -4.32 38.94 -0.88
N PHE A 393 -5.63 38.71 -1.09
CA PHE A 393 -6.26 38.90 -2.40
C PHE A 393 -6.71 40.35 -2.67
N HIS A 394 -7.19 41.08 -1.66
CA HIS A 394 -7.62 42.47 -1.81
C HIS A 394 -6.47 43.45 -1.97
N THR A 395 -5.36 43.23 -1.27
CA THR A 395 -4.15 44.08 -1.38
C THR A 395 -3.30 43.74 -2.61
N GLU A 396 -3.73 42.79 -3.44
CA GLU A 396 -3.03 42.29 -4.62
C GLU A 396 -1.61 41.75 -4.36
N LEU A 397 -1.21 41.53 -3.10
CA LEU A 397 0.09 40.99 -2.70
C LEU A 397 0.41 39.65 -3.41
N TRP A 398 -0.62 38.87 -3.73
CA TRP A 398 -0.47 37.64 -4.51
C TRP A 398 0.27 37.84 -5.84
N LYS A 399 0.18 39.03 -6.46
CA LYS A 399 0.86 39.37 -7.72
C LYS A 399 2.38 39.41 -7.55
N ASP A 400 2.87 39.96 -6.45
CA ASP A 400 4.31 40.05 -6.15
C ASP A 400 4.90 38.67 -5.82
N TYR A 401 4.10 37.80 -5.19
CA TYR A 401 4.49 36.44 -4.85
C TYR A 401 4.18 35.41 -5.94
N LEU A 402 3.70 35.81 -7.12
CA LEU A 402 3.30 34.88 -8.20
C LEU A 402 4.41 33.92 -8.62
N TRP A 403 5.67 34.34 -8.57
CA TRP A 403 6.80 33.49 -8.93
C TRP A 403 7.02 32.36 -7.92
N ILE A 404 6.81 32.62 -6.61
CA ILE A 404 6.87 31.59 -5.57
C ILE A 404 5.71 30.62 -5.75
N ILE A 405 4.51 31.16 -5.99
CA ILE A 405 3.30 30.36 -6.21
C ILE A 405 3.49 29.48 -7.44
N ALA A 406 4.03 30.02 -8.53
CA ALA A 406 4.36 29.25 -9.73
C ALA A 406 5.34 28.12 -9.42
N LEU A 407 6.41 28.38 -8.66
CA LEU A 407 7.40 27.37 -8.28
C LEU A 407 6.79 26.28 -7.40
N VAL A 408 6.02 26.66 -6.37
CA VAL A 408 5.37 25.71 -5.45
C VAL A 408 4.35 24.86 -6.19
N VAL A 409 3.48 25.47 -7.00
CA VAL A 409 2.49 24.75 -7.83
C VAL A 409 3.20 23.82 -8.83
N SER A 410 4.29 24.28 -9.44
CA SER A 410 5.07 23.46 -10.39
C SER A 410 5.71 22.25 -9.70
N GLY A 411 6.35 22.44 -8.55
CA GLY A 411 6.96 21.36 -7.77
C GLY A 411 5.92 20.36 -7.25
N MET A 412 4.82 20.86 -6.70
CA MET A 412 3.70 20.04 -6.23
C MET A 412 3.05 19.26 -7.37
N SER A 413 2.83 19.90 -8.53
CA SER A 413 2.26 19.22 -9.70
C SER A 413 3.17 18.14 -10.26
N SER A 414 4.47 18.43 -10.32
CA SER A 414 5.49 17.48 -10.72
C SER A 414 5.50 16.27 -9.79
N PHE A 415 5.41 16.50 -8.48
CA PHE A 415 5.38 15.47 -7.46
C PHE A 415 4.12 14.60 -7.55
N LEU A 416 2.93 15.21 -7.61
CA LEU A 416 1.67 14.48 -7.73
C LEU A 416 1.61 13.67 -9.03
N SER A 417 2.07 14.26 -10.13
CA SER A 417 2.05 13.62 -11.44
C SER A 417 3.10 12.52 -11.59
N GLY A 418 4.34 12.75 -11.16
CA GLY A 418 5.37 11.72 -11.25
C GLY A 418 5.29 10.67 -10.12
N SER A 419 4.50 10.90 -9.07
CA SER A 419 4.09 9.81 -8.18
C SER A 419 2.99 8.94 -8.81
N SER A 420 2.37 9.40 -9.90
CA SER A 420 1.36 8.61 -10.60
C SER A 420 1.98 7.51 -11.46
N THR A 421 1.77 6.27 -11.05
CA THR A 421 2.24 5.09 -11.81
C THR A 421 1.27 4.69 -12.94
N ILE A 422 0.19 5.46 -13.16
CA ILE A 422 -0.86 5.17 -14.14
C ILE A 422 -0.30 5.19 -15.56
N THR A 423 0.38 6.28 -15.94
CA THR A 423 0.98 6.44 -17.27
C THR A 423 2.31 5.70 -17.35
N ALA A 424 3.07 5.68 -16.26
CA ALA A 424 4.37 5.01 -16.16
C ALA A 424 4.34 3.50 -16.40
N THR A 425 3.18 2.85 -16.27
CA THR A 425 3.04 1.39 -16.39
C THR A 425 2.04 0.99 -17.47
N ALA A 426 1.61 1.93 -18.33
CA ALA A 426 0.52 1.69 -19.28
C ALA A 426 0.80 0.55 -20.27
N ILE A 427 2.08 0.30 -20.61
CA ILE A 427 2.50 -0.78 -21.49
C ILE A 427 2.84 -2.02 -20.66
N SER A 428 3.62 -1.86 -19.58
CA SER A 428 4.01 -2.97 -18.70
C SER A 428 2.79 -3.72 -18.11
N ARG A 429 1.71 -3.03 -17.75
CA ARG A 429 0.46 -3.64 -17.24
C ARG A 429 -0.24 -4.56 -18.24
N GLN A 430 0.00 -4.39 -19.55
CA GLN A 430 -0.63 -5.25 -20.56
C GLN A 430 0.01 -6.65 -20.59
N GLY A 431 1.24 -6.79 -20.10
CA GLY A 431 1.92 -8.07 -19.99
C GLY A 431 1.99 -8.83 -21.32
N LYS A 432 1.79 -10.15 -21.26
CA LYS A 432 1.81 -11.04 -22.44
C LYS A 432 0.73 -10.73 -23.47
N ASP A 433 -0.38 -10.10 -23.06
CA ASP A 433 -1.46 -9.70 -23.96
C ASP A 433 -1.09 -8.48 -24.83
N PHE A 434 0.06 -7.84 -24.57
CA PHE A 434 0.56 -6.72 -25.38
C PHE A 434 0.75 -7.10 -26.85
N PHE A 435 1.01 -8.37 -27.16
CA PHE A 435 1.08 -8.89 -28.54
C PHE A 435 -0.17 -8.53 -29.35
N TYR A 436 -1.36 -8.70 -28.75
CA TYR A 436 -2.61 -8.36 -29.41
C TYR A 436 -2.70 -6.86 -29.68
N THR A 437 -2.30 -6.01 -28.72
CA THR A 437 -2.31 -4.55 -28.89
C THR A 437 -1.36 -4.09 -29.99
N LYS A 438 -0.19 -4.71 -30.10
CA LYS A 438 0.80 -4.41 -31.14
C LYS A 438 0.29 -4.71 -32.56
N THR A 439 -0.53 -5.74 -32.71
CA THR A 439 -1.10 -6.16 -34.01
C THR A 439 -2.42 -5.47 -34.37
N MET A 440 -2.97 -4.62 -33.49
CA MET A 440 -4.23 -3.93 -33.79
C MET A 440 -4.07 -2.96 -34.97
N PRO A 441 -5.04 -2.89 -35.90
CA PRO A 441 -5.02 -1.97 -37.05
C PRO A 441 -5.40 -0.54 -36.60
N VAL A 442 -4.64 0.02 -35.65
CA VAL A 442 -4.84 1.35 -35.08
C VAL A 442 -3.49 2.08 -35.09
N PRO A 443 -3.42 3.33 -35.60
CA PRO A 443 -2.17 4.09 -35.63
C PRO A 443 -1.52 4.19 -34.24
N ALA A 444 -0.19 4.03 -34.17
CA ALA A 444 0.56 4.08 -32.92
C ALA A 444 0.30 5.35 -32.11
N LYS A 445 0.19 6.50 -32.79
CA LYS A 445 -0.13 7.79 -32.18
C LYS A 445 -1.45 7.75 -31.39
N THR A 446 -2.47 7.10 -31.95
CA THR A 446 -3.78 6.95 -31.30
C THR A 446 -3.70 6.02 -30.09
N GLN A 447 -2.87 4.97 -30.15
CA GLN A 447 -2.64 4.06 -29.02
C GLN A 447 -1.94 4.78 -27.86
N LEU A 448 -0.87 5.54 -28.16
CA LEU A 448 -0.12 6.31 -27.17
C LEU A 448 -1.00 7.36 -26.49
N LEU A 449 -1.76 8.14 -27.26
CA LEU A 449 -2.72 9.11 -26.69
C LEU A 449 -3.74 8.41 -25.78
N ALA A 450 -4.25 7.25 -26.20
CA ALA A 450 -5.20 6.49 -25.39
C ALA A 450 -4.57 5.98 -24.08
N TRP A 451 -3.30 5.55 -24.08
CA TRP A 451 -2.60 5.12 -22.88
C TRP A 451 -2.30 6.26 -21.89
N MET A 452 -2.11 7.48 -22.39
CA MET A 452 -1.89 8.66 -21.55
C MET A 452 -3.17 9.18 -20.89
N THR A 453 -4.32 9.01 -21.53
CA THR A 453 -5.56 9.64 -21.05
C THR A 453 -6.00 9.29 -19.63
N PRO A 454 -5.88 8.03 -19.12
CA PRO A 454 -6.25 7.76 -17.74
C PRO A 454 -5.41 8.57 -16.74
N GLY A 455 -4.10 8.74 -17.01
CA GLY A 455 -3.21 9.57 -16.20
C GLY A 455 -3.65 11.03 -16.20
N TYR A 456 -3.81 11.63 -17.38
CA TYR A 456 -4.26 13.02 -17.49
C TYR A 456 -5.64 13.27 -16.88
N SER A 457 -6.58 12.34 -17.06
CA SER A 457 -7.92 12.45 -16.49
C SER A 457 -7.88 12.50 -14.96
N ILE A 458 -7.03 11.67 -14.34
CA ILE A 458 -6.85 11.65 -12.89
C ILE A 458 -6.15 12.92 -12.43
N THR A 459 -5.11 13.38 -13.12
CA THR A 459 -4.44 14.65 -12.80
C THR A 459 -5.39 15.85 -12.84
N ILE A 460 -6.24 15.95 -13.86
CA ILE A 460 -7.25 17.00 -13.96
C ILE A 460 -8.24 16.91 -12.80
N LEU A 461 -8.72 15.70 -12.48
CA LEU A 461 -9.62 15.47 -11.34
C LEU A 461 -8.99 15.92 -10.01
N LEU A 462 -7.72 15.59 -9.77
CA LEU A 462 -7.02 15.99 -8.55
C LEU A 462 -6.87 17.50 -8.43
N TRP A 463 -6.40 18.16 -9.48
CA TRP A 463 -6.24 19.61 -9.47
C TRP A 463 -7.58 20.32 -9.35
N SER A 464 -8.64 19.78 -9.95
CA SER A 464 -10.01 20.28 -9.73
C SER A 464 -10.44 20.17 -8.26
N LEU A 465 -10.13 19.07 -7.58
CA LEU A 465 -10.43 18.89 -6.15
C LEU A 465 -9.62 19.86 -5.28
N ILE A 466 -8.32 19.98 -5.53
CA ILE A 466 -7.43 20.90 -4.80
C ILE A 466 -7.91 22.35 -4.97
N ILE A 467 -8.21 22.77 -6.19
CA ILE A 467 -8.71 24.12 -6.49
C ILE A 467 -10.07 24.35 -5.85
N THR A 468 -10.95 23.34 -5.78
CA THR A 468 -12.26 23.47 -5.13
C THR A 468 -12.10 23.71 -3.62
N VAL A 469 -11.20 22.97 -2.97
CA VAL A 469 -10.89 23.17 -1.53
C VAL A 469 -10.32 24.57 -1.31
N ILE A 470 -9.35 24.99 -2.13
CA ILE A 470 -8.78 26.35 -2.06
C ILE A 470 -9.87 27.40 -2.32
N GLY A 471 -10.77 27.15 -3.27
CA GLY A 471 -11.89 28.02 -3.62
C GLY A 471 -12.88 28.24 -2.48
N ILE A 472 -13.21 27.17 -1.74
CA ILE A 472 -14.11 27.22 -0.60
C ILE A 472 -13.48 27.98 0.58
N ILE A 473 -12.19 27.75 0.85
CA ILE A 473 -11.50 28.30 2.03
C ILE A 473 -11.06 29.75 1.79
N PHE A 474 -10.43 30.03 0.66
CA PHE A 474 -9.68 31.27 0.41
C PHE A 474 -10.37 32.22 -0.58
N ARG A 475 -11.39 31.76 -1.30
CA ARG A 475 -12.15 32.53 -2.32
C ARG A 475 -11.25 33.38 -3.25
N PRO A 476 -10.23 32.80 -3.90
CA PRO A 476 -9.30 33.54 -4.75
C PRO A 476 -9.98 34.09 -6.02
N PRO A 477 -9.42 35.14 -6.63
CA PRO A 477 -9.92 35.68 -7.90
C PRO A 477 -9.75 34.65 -9.04
N LEU A 478 -10.62 34.73 -10.05
CA LEU A 478 -10.62 33.78 -11.18
C LEU A 478 -9.28 33.70 -11.90
N LEU A 479 -8.56 34.83 -12.03
CA LEU A 479 -7.24 34.87 -12.65
C LEU A 479 -6.21 34.02 -11.90
N PHE A 480 -6.27 34.00 -10.56
CA PHE A 480 -5.39 33.17 -9.74
C PHE A 480 -5.68 31.69 -9.96
N ILE A 481 -6.95 31.30 -10.02
CA ILE A 481 -7.37 29.92 -10.30
C ILE A 481 -6.85 29.46 -11.68
N LEU A 482 -7.02 30.29 -12.71
CA LEU A 482 -6.53 29.98 -14.05
C LEU A 482 -5.01 29.87 -14.09
N PHE A 483 -4.30 30.74 -13.37
CA PHE A 483 -2.84 30.69 -13.24
C PHE A 483 -2.36 29.39 -12.60
N VAL A 484 -2.96 29.01 -11.46
CA VAL A 484 -2.64 27.75 -10.77
C VAL A 484 -2.95 26.55 -11.66
N LEU A 485 -4.12 26.52 -12.31
CA LEU A 485 -4.51 25.44 -13.22
C LEU A 485 -3.53 25.31 -14.39
N PHE A 486 -3.09 26.43 -14.98
CA PHE A 486 -2.14 26.44 -16.10
C PHE A 486 -0.80 25.82 -15.69
N PHE A 487 -0.18 26.33 -14.61
CA PHE A 487 1.10 25.83 -14.13
C PHE A 487 1.02 24.39 -13.64
N ALA A 488 -0.08 24.03 -13.00
CA ALA A 488 -0.37 22.66 -12.58
C ALA A 488 -0.40 21.71 -13.78
N LEU A 489 -1.25 21.98 -14.77
CA LEU A 489 -1.38 21.11 -15.94
C LEU A 489 -0.07 21.03 -16.72
N LEU A 490 0.59 22.16 -16.96
CA LEU A 490 1.87 22.22 -17.66
C LEU A 490 2.91 21.30 -17.00
N ASN A 491 3.19 21.50 -15.72
CA ASN A 491 4.21 20.75 -14.99
C ASN A 491 3.81 19.31 -14.67
N SER A 492 2.52 18.98 -14.74
CA SER A 492 2.08 17.59 -14.65
C SER A 492 2.35 16.78 -15.91
N THR A 493 2.39 17.42 -17.08
CA THR A 493 2.46 16.70 -18.36
C THR A 493 3.85 16.12 -18.64
N LEU A 494 4.92 16.83 -18.26
CA LEU A 494 6.29 16.41 -18.54
C LEU A 494 6.65 15.08 -17.85
N PRO A 495 6.42 14.90 -16.54
CA PRO A 495 6.71 13.62 -15.88
C PRO A 495 5.94 12.44 -16.49
N GLN A 496 4.70 12.64 -16.93
CA GLN A 496 3.91 11.58 -17.58
C GLN A 496 4.47 11.19 -18.95
N LEU A 497 4.95 12.16 -19.73
CA LEU A 497 5.61 11.89 -21.01
C LEU A 497 6.93 11.14 -20.82
N VAL A 498 7.75 11.58 -19.86
CA VAL A 498 9.04 10.94 -19.56
C VAL A 498 8.84 9.49 -19.11
N THR A 499 7.90 9.25 -18.21
CA THR A 499 7.62 7.90 -17.69
C THR A 499 7.00 7.00 -18.76
N LEU A 500 6.09 7.51 -19.60
CA LEU A 500 5.60 6.75 -20.76
C LEU A 500 6.74 6.38 -21.70
N PHE A 501 7.64 7.32 -21.99
CA PHE A 501 8.78 7.09 -22.88
C PHE A 501 9.70 5.98 -22.33
N VAL A 502 9.94 5.96 -21.02
CA VAL A 502 10.74 4.90 -20.39
C VAL A 502 10.02 3.56 -20.44
N ASP A 503 8.71 3.53 -20.20
CA ASP A 503 7.90 2.31 -20.30
C ASP A 503 7.87 1.77 -21.74
N LEU A 504 7.84 2.66 -22.73
CA LEU A 504 7.91 2.34 -24.15
C LEU A 504 9.28 1.73 -24.52
N LYS A 505 10.37 2.23 -23.94
CA LYS A 505 11.73 1.76 -24.26
C LYS A 505 12.10 0.48 -23.50
N HIS A 506 11.58 0.32 -22.29
CA HIS A 506 11.91 -0.79 -21.39
C HIS A 506 10.67 -1.34 -20.68
N PRO A 507 9.68 -1.88 -21.43
CA PRO A 507 8.49 -2.45 -20.83
C PRO A 507 8.83 -3.76 -20.11
N LEU A 508 8.15 -4.01 -19.00
CA LEU A 508 8.17 -5.30 -18.31
C LEU A 508 6.91 -6.08 -18.71
N LEU A 509 7.02 -6.95 -19.72
CA LEU A 509 5.88 -7.74 -20.24
C LEU A 509 5.75 -9.14 -19.61
N ASP A 510 6.87 -9.71 -19.14
CA ASP A 510 6.93 -11.04 -18.53
C ASP A 510 6.88 -10.99 -17.00
N TRP A 511 5.80 -10.42 -16.45
CA TRP A 511 5.56 -10.45 -15.00
C TRP A 511 4.77 -11.69 -14.58
N GLU A 512 5.10 -12.24 -13.41
CA GLU A 512 4.39 -13.39 -12.81
C GLU A 512 3.25 -12.94 -11.87
N ASN A 513 3.36 -11.71 -11.35
CA ASN A 513 2.40 -11.12 -10.42
C ASN A 513 2.10 -9.69 -10.88
N GLU A 514 0.82 -9.30 -10.85
CA GLU A 514 0.33 -7.99 -11.25
C GLU A 514 1.03 -6.84 -10.49
N ILE A 515 1.46 -7.07 -9.24
CA ILE A 515 2.20 -6.08 -8.45
C ILE A 515 3.57 -5.76 -9.10
N GLN A 516 4.24 -6.75 -9.70
CA GLN A 516 5.53 -6.53 -10.34
C GLN A 516 5.41 -5.58 -11.53
N ALA A 517 4.32 -5.67 -12.29
CA ALA A 517 4.04 -4.82 -13.44
C ALA A 517 3.90 -3.33 -13.09
N VAL A 518 3.58 -3.00 -11.82
CA VAL A 518 3.34 -1.63 -11.37
C VAL A 518 4.41 -1.10 -10.42
N LYS A 519 5.14 -1.97 -9.72
CA LYS A 519 6.18 -1.52 -8.76
C LYS A 519 7.61 -1.71 -9.25
N ASN A 520 7.89 -2.76 -10.02
CA ASN A 520 9.27 -3.16 -10.34
C ASN A 520 9.67 -2.80 -11.78
N THR A 521 9.04 -1.78 -12.36
CA THR A 521 9.38 -1.30 -13.70
C THR A 521 10.40 -0.18 -13.62
N ARG A 522 11.27 -0.11 -14.63
CA ARG A 522 12.24 0.99 -14.74
C ARG A 522 11.55 2.34 -14.84
N SER A 523 10.37 2.38 -15.46
CA SER A 523 9.57 3.60 -15.56
C SER A 523 9.16 4.11 -14.19
N VAL A 524 8.73 3.23 -13.28
CA VAL A 524 8.36 3.62 -11.90
C VAL A 524 9.58 4.11 -11.12
N MET A 525 10.74 3.51 -11.30
CA MET A 525 12.00 4.00 -10.70
C MET A 525 12.38 5.40 -11.23
N VAL A 526 12.28 5.61 -12.54
CA VAL A 526 12.51 6.94 -13.15
C VAL A 526 11.47 7.94 -12.69
N SER A 527 10.22 7.51 -12.48
CA SER A 527 9.16 8.32 -11.88
C SER A 527 9.57 8.80 -10.49
N ALA A 528 10.02 7.88 -9.62
CA ALA A 528 10.38 8.19 -8.24
C ALA A 528 11.58 9.15 -8.13
N ILE A 529 12.66 8.90 -8.90
CA ILE A 529 13.88 9.74 -8.84
C ILE A 529 13.73 11.00 -9.70
N GLY A 530 13.13 10.85 -10.88
CA GLY A 530 13.01 11.91 -11.88
C GLY A 530 12.14 13.06 -11.42
N VAL A 531 11.18 12.84 -10.53
CA VAL A 531 10.41 13.91 -9.88
C VAL A 531 11.32 14.83 -9.07
N PHE A 532 12.17 14.28 -8.20
CA PHE A 532 13.07 15.10 -7.38
C PHE A 532 14.07 15.85 -8.24
N VAL A 533 14.62 15.20 -9.26
CA VAL A 533 15.52 15.86 -10.23
C VAL A 533 14.80 16.98 -10.96
N TYR A 534 13.57 16.76 -11.44
CA TYR A 534 12.82 17.78 -12.15
C TYR A 534 12.47 18.97 -11.25
N THR A 535 11.99 18.73 -10.02
CA THR A 535 11.72 19.80 -9.06
C THR A 535 12.98 20.57 -8.69
N LEU A 536 14.11 19.89 -8.48
CA LEU A 536 15.40 20.53 -8.22
C LEU A 536 15.85 21.42 -9.40
N LEU A 537 15.68 20.94 -10.62
CA LEU A 537 15.98 21.72 -11.83
C LEU A 537 15.09 22.96 -11.94
N LEU A 538 13.79 22.86 -11.60
CA LEU A 538 12.90 24.02 -11.57
C LEU A 538 13.32 25.06 -10.52
N VAL A 539 13.72 24.60 -9.32
CA VAL A 539 14.22 25.48 -8.25
C VAL A 539 15.52 26.16 -8.67
N ALA A 540 16.47 25.38 -9.21
CA ALA A 540 17.73 25.91 -9.71
C ALA A 540 17.51 26.93 -10.85
N LEU A 541 16.60 26.62 -11.79
CA LEU A 541 16.23 27.51 -12.87
C LEU A 541 15.66 28.83 -12.33
N ALA A 542 14.74 28.78 -11.37
CA ALA A 542 14.17 29.98 -10.74
C ALA A 542 15.23 30.84 -10.04
N PHE A 543 16.17 30.21 -9.33
CA PHE A 543 17.24 30.93 -8.64
C PHE A 543 18.21 31.58 -9.63
N ILE A 544 18.66 30.83 -10.65
CA ILE A 544 19.56 31.34 -11.69
C ILE A 544 18.91 32.52 -12.42
N THR A 545 17.65 32.40 -12.85
CA THR A 545 16.96 33.51 -13.53
C THR A 545 16.84 34.73 -12.64
N ARG A 546 16.60 34.53 -11.34
CA ARG A 546 16.50 35.64 -10.38
C ARG A 546 17.85 36.35 -10.21
N THR A 547 18.94 35.60 -10.12
CA THR A 547 20.30 36.18 -10.04
C THR A 547 20.68 36.94 -11.30
N LEU A 548 20.31 36.46 -12.49
CA LEU A 548 20.63 37.10 -13.77
C LEU A 548 19.77 38.34 -14.06
N THR A 549 18.57 38.41 -13.49
CA THR A 549 17.58 39.45 -13.82
C THR A 549 17.37 40.46 -12.68
N SER A 550 18.33 40.55 -11.75
CA SER A 550 18.27 41.45 -10.58
C SER A 550 16.95 41.35 -9.80
N GLY A 551 16.35 40.16 -9.71
CA GLY A 551 15.11 39.94 -8.96
C GLY A 551 13.80 40.14 -9.72
N ASN A 552 13.78 40.35 -11.04
CA ASN A 552 12.52 40.56 -11.77
C ASN A 552 11.59 39.32 -11.75
N HIS A 553 10.41 39.48 -11.15
CA HIS A 553 9.41 38.43 -10.94
C HIS A 553 8.80 37.93 -12.26
N THR A 554 8.52 38.83 -13.20
CA THR A 554 7.84 38.49 -14.46
C THR A 554 8.67 37.60 -15.37
N ILE A 555 9.96 37.90 -15.49
CA ILE A 555 10.91 37.11 -16.29
C ILE A 555 11.08 35.72 -15.68
N THR A 556 11.15 35.61 -14.35
CA THR A 556 11.24 34.32 -13.65
C THR A 556 10.01 33.44 -13.93
N ILE A 557 8.80 34.01 -13.87
CA ILE A 557 7.54 33.30 -14.19
C ILE A 557 7.52 32.85 -15.65
N LEU A 558 7.93 33.72 -16.59
CA LEU A 558 8.00 33.39 -18.01
C LEU A 558 8.96 32.23 -18.26
N VAL A 559 10.14 32.22 -17.63
CA VAL A 559 11.10 31.13 -17.78
C VAL A 559 10.56 29.83 -17.18
N LEU A 560 9.93 29.88 -16.00
CA LEU A 560 9.28 28.73 -15.36
C LEU A 560 8.10 28.18 -16.17
N GLY A 561 7.46 28.97 -17.02
CA GLY A 561 6.43 28.51 -17.96
C GLY A 561 7.02 27.99 -19.27
N LEU A 562 7.87 28.78 -19.92
CA LEU A 562 8.36 28.50 -21.27
C LEU A 562 9.32 27.32 -21.33
N VAL A 563 10.20 27.13 -20.34
CA VAL A 563 11.18 26.03 -20.36
C VAL A 563 10.48 24.66 -20.22
N PRO A 564 9.58 24.44 -19.24
CA PRO A 564 8.76 23.23 -19.20
C PRO A 564 7.89 23.06 -20.45
N LEU A 565 7.32 24.14 -20.98
CA LEU A 565 6.53 24.07 -22.21
C LEU A 565 7.36 23.61 -23.41
N ALA A 566 8.55 24.17 -23.60
CA ALA A 566 9.46 23.75 -24.66
C ALA A 566 9.88 22.28 -24.50
N ALA A 567 10.18 21.86 -23.26
CA ALA A 567 10.54 20.47 -22.96
C ALA A 567 9.38 19.49 -23.23
N THR A 568 8.15 19.85 -22.81
CA THR A 568 6.95 19.03 -23.02
C THR A 568 6.63 18.89 -24.51
N VAL A 569 6.63 20.00 -25.24
CA VAL A 569 6.36 20.03 -26.69
C VAL A 569 7.46 19.26 -27.44
N GLY A 570 8.74 19.47 -27.10
CA GLY A 570 9.87 18.74 -27.69
C GLY A 570 9.79 17.24 -27.49
N LEU A 571 9.51 16.78 -26.26
CA LEU A 571 9.34 15.36 -25.96
C LEU A 571 8.09 14.78 -26.63
N ALA A 572 6.96 15.48 -26.59
CA ALA A 572 5.73 15.04 -27.24
C ALA A 572 5.93 14.87 -28.76
N MET A 573 6.53 15.85 -29.43
CA MET A 573 6.83 15.75 -30.87
C MET A 573 7.76 14.58 -31.18
N SER A 574 8.83 14.40 -30.39
CA SER A 574 9.76 13.27 -30.55
C SER A 574 9.06 11.92 -30.40
N LEU A 575 8.22 11.79 -29.37
CA LEU A 575 7.51 10.56 -29.03
C LEU A 575 6.44 10.23 -30.07
N PHE A 576 5.63 11.20 -30.50
CA PHE A 576 4.59 10.96 -31.50
C PHE A 576 5.15 10.78 -32.92
N ARG A 577 6.26 11.45 -33.28
CA ARG A 577 6.90 11.27 -34.60
C ARG A 577 7.55 9.90 -34.73
N ASN A 578 8.10 9.36 -33.65
CA ASN A 578 8.77 8.05 -33.64
C ASN A 578 7.90 6.91 -33.10
N ALA A 579 6.61 7.16 -32.88
CA ALA A 579 5.67 6.23 -32.25
C ALA A 579 5.68 4.83 -32.89
N ASP A 580 5.55 4.77 -34.22
CA ASP A 580 5.53 3.50 -34.97
C ASP A 580 6.85 2.74 -34.84
N ARG A 581 7.99 3.45 -34.88
CA ARG A 581 9.32 2.87 -34.73
C ARG A 581 9.52 2.27 -33.35
N HIS A 582 9.06 2.97 -32.31
CA HIS A 582 9.17 2.47 -30.94
C HIS A 582 8.31 1.23 -30.71
N LEU A 583 7.08 1.22 -31.21
CA LEU A 583 6.18 0.07 -31.14
C LEU A 583 6.69 -1.15 -31.90
N GLN A 584 7.26 -0.95 -33.09
CA GLN A 584 7.82 -2.05 -33.89
C GLN A 584 9.04 -2.70 -33.22
N ARG A 585 9.92 -1.90 -32.60
CA ARG A 585 11.15 -2.35 -31.93
C ARG A 585 10.94 -3.14 -30.64
N MET A 586 9.72 -3.17 -30.08
CA MET A 586 9.46 -3.98 -28.90
C MET A 586 9.40 -5.45 -29.29
N ASP A 587 10.37 -6.24 -28.85
CA ASP A 587 10.28 -7.70 -28.92
C ASP A 587 9.18 -8.16 -27.95
N VAL A 588 8.16 -8.86 -28.47
CA VAL A 588 7.06 -9.44 -27.70
C VAL A 588 7.18 -10.95 -27.74
#